data_AF-A0A942H0J3-F1
#
_entry.id   AF-A0A942H0J3-F1
#
_cell.length_a   1.000
_cell.length_b   1.000
_cell.length_c   1.000
_cell.angle_alpha   90.00
_cell.angle_beta   90.00
_cell.angle_gamma   90.00
#
_symmetry.space_group_name_H-M   'P 1'
#
loop_
_entity.id
_entity.type
_entity.pdbx_description
1 polymer ?
#
loop_
_entity_poly.entity_id
_entity_poly.type
_entity_poly.pdbx_seq_one_letter_code
_entity_poly.pdbx_strand_id
1 'polypeptide(L)'
;MAEPAQSNSPPALKIANGVPETASLADLVEWFITYDERVGRIRHPFADELFRWKQEDDTANGVAIYPFENAEARFAIGVIHAVAENKNEEGLKFWITDIVEALGRARETKTEMTTAYDLDSDAEAFALTKAEKLPSNLEKRLYLSSCWLELLCTAEARLLGWVYQELYGNPFEP
;
A
#
# COMPACT_ATOMS: atom_id res chain seq x y z
N MET A 1 0.25 13.48 -37.91
CA MET A 1 1.35 12.75 -37.26
C MET A 1 0.70 11.86 -36.22
N ALA A 2 0.78 10.55 -36.38
CA ALA A 2 0.20 9.62 -35.42
C ALA A 2 1.12 9.58 -34.19
N GLU A 3 0.59 9.91 -33.01
CA GLU A 3 1.26 9.62 -31.75
C GLU A 3 1.47 8.10 -31.66
N PRO A 4 2.66 7.62 -31.28
CA PRO A 4 2.83 6.19 -31.05
C PRO A 4 1.87 5.77 -29.94
N ALA A 5 1.06 4.76 -30.20
CA ALA A 5 0.26 4.12 -29.18
C ALA A 5 1.22 3.59 -28.09
N GLN A 6 1.37 4.34 -27.01
CA GLN A 6 2.03 3.83 -25.81
C GLN A 6 1.22 2.61 -25.39
N SER A 7 1.84 1.42 -25.49
CA SER A 7 1.29 0.23 -24.86
C SER A 7 1.11 0.57 -23.38
N ASN A 8 -0.14 0.58 -22.90
CA ASN A 8 -0.51 0.90 -21.53
C ASN A 8 -0.15 -0.26 -20.59
N SER A 9 1.04 -0.83 -20.75
CA SER A 9 1.57 -1.98 -20.04
C SER A 9 2.69 -1.53 -19.12
N PRO A 10 2.86 -2.15 -17.94
CA PRO A 10 3.95 -1.83 -17.05
C PRO A 10 5.32 -2.02 -17.73
N PRO A 11 6.33 -1.18 -17.44
CA PRO A 11 7.68 -1.40 -17.93
C PRO A 11 8.23 -2.72 -17.39
N ALA A 12 8.91 -3.49 -18.24
CA ALA A 12 9.54 -4.74 -17.81
C ALA A 12 10.66 -4.48 -16.80
N LEU A 13 10.81 -5.36 -15.81
CA LEU A 13 11.91 -5.25 -14.85
C LEU A 13 13.24 -5.65 -15.50
N LYS A 14 14.23 -4.77 -15.39
CA LYS A 14 15.62 -5.10 -15.70
C LYS A 14 16.23 -5.85 -14.52
N ILE A 15 16.67 -7.06 -14.76
CA ILE A 15 17.20 -7.97 -13.73
C ILE A 15 18.67 -8.23 -14.04
N ALA A 16 19.54 -7.94 -13.06
CA ALA A 16 20.96 -8.24 -13.11
C ALA A 16 21.31 -9.21 -11.98
N ASN A 17 21.87 -10.38 -12.32
CA ASN A 17 22.23 -11.43 -11.36
C ASN A 17 21.08 -11.87 -10.43
N GLY A 18 19.85 -11.91 -10.95
CA GLY A 18 18.66 -12.30 -10.18
C GLY A 18 18.10 -11.20 -9.26
N VAL A 19 18.62 -9.96 -9.34
CA VAL A 19 18.15 -8.81 -8.57
C VAL A 19 17.64 -7.73 -9.52
N PRO A 20 16.46 -7.13 -9.29
CA PRO A 20 16.00 -5.99 -10.06
C PRO A 20 16.91 -4.78 -9.91
N GLU A 21 17.22 -4.11 -11.02
CA GLU A 21 17.90 -2.82 -10.98
C GLU A 21 16.99 -1.78 -10.30
N THR A 22 17.53 -1.04 -9.32
CA THR A 22 16.74 -0.06 -8.54
C THR A 22 16.04 0.97 -9.42
N ALA A 23 16.69 1.45 -10.48
CA ALA A 23 16.09 2.40 -11.41
C ALA A 23 14.89 1.78 -12.15
N SER A 24 15.01 0.54 -12.59
CA SER A 24 13.92 -0.17 -13.26
C SER A 24 12.73 -0.44 -12.32
N LEU A 25 13.00 -0.71 -11.05
CA LEU A 25 11.96 -0.86 -10.04
C LEU A 25 11.27 0.47 -9.74
N ALA A 26 12.02 1.58 -9.69
CA ALA A 26 11.44 2.91 -9.53
C ALA A 26 10.54 3.31 -10.72
N ASP A 27 10.96 3.00 -11.95
CA ASP A 27 10.13 3.22 -13.15
C ASP A 27 8.82 2.39 -13.09
N LEU A 28 8.90 1.15 -12.58
CA LEU A 28 7.72 0.31 -12.38
C LEU A 28 6.79 0.89 -11.30
N VAL A 29 7.33 1.34 -10.17
CA VAL A 29 6.57 1.98 -9.08
C VAL A 29 5.81 3.20 -9.63
N GLU A 30 6.50 4.09 -10.36
CA GLU A 30 5.89 5.29 -10.94
C GLU A 30 4.76 4.93 -11.91
N TRP A 31 4.97 3.90 -12.74
CA TRP A 31 3.94 3.42 -13.66
C TRP A 31 2.69 2.97 -12.91
N PHE A 32 2.85 2.16 -11.85
CA PHE A 32 1.71 1.67 -11.07
C PHE A 32 0.97 2.81 -10.37
N ILE A 33 1.71 3.76 -9.79
CA ILE A 33 1.08 4.93 -9.17
C ILE A 33 0.29 5.75 -10.21
N THR A 34 0.79 5.84 -11.44
CA THR A 34 0.15 6.64 -12.50
C THR A 34 -1.04 5.94 -13.14
N TYR A 35 -0.96 4.64 -13.37
CA TYR A 35 -1.90 3.92 -14.25
C TYR A 35 -2.74 2.84 -13.54
N ASP A 36 -2.31 2.33 -12.38
CA ASP A 36 -3.13 1.40 -11.60
C ASP A 36 -3.99 2.17 -10.59
N GLU A 37 -5.30 2.21 -10.83
CA GLU A 37 -6.24 2.98 -10.00
C GLU A 37 -6.15 2.65 -8.50
N ARG A 38 -5.85 1.38 -8.15
CA ARG A 38 -5.79 0.96 -6.74
C ARG A 38 -4.47 1.39 -6.10
N VAL A 39 -3.36 1.34 -6.84
CA VAL A 39 -2.07 1.85 -6.35
C VAL A 39 -2.06 3.38 -6.33
N GLY A 40 -2.58 4.03 -7.36
CA GLY A 40 -2.61 5.50 -7.49
C GLY A 40 -3.37 6.21 -6.37
N ARG A 41 -4.24 5.51 -5.63
CA ARG A 41 -4.85 6.03 -4.39
C ARG A 41 -3.83 6.46 -3.34
N ILE A 42 -2.59 5.95 -3.38
CA ILE A 42 -1.51 6.37 -2.49
C ILE A 42 -1.13 7.86 -2.67
N ARG A 43 -1.36 8.43 -3.86
CA ARG A 43 -1.16 9.87 -4.16
C ARG A 43 -2.34 10.74 -3.76
N HIS A 44 -3.45 10.14 -3.33
CA HIS A 44 -4.63 10.90 -3.00
C HIS A 44 -4.37 11.74 -1.73
N PRO A 45 -4.78 13.01 -1.64
CA PRO A 45 -4.60 13.83 -0.43
C PRO A 45 -5.05 13.16 0.88
N PHE A 46 -6.11 12.35 0.84
CA PHE A 46 -6.59 11.57 2.00
C PHE A 46 -5.68 10.42 2.42
N ALA A 47 -4.88 9.86 1.50
CA ALA A 47 -3.85 8.90 1.84
C ALA A 47 -2.75 9.58 2.67
N ASP A 48 -2.34 10.79 2.27
CA ASP A 48 -1.38 11.61 3.01
C ASP A 48 -1.92 12.04 4.37
N GLU A 49 -3.21 12.38 4.46
CA GLU A 49 -3.85 12.73 5.72
C GLU A 49 -3.84 11.55 6.72
N LEU A 50 -4.23 10.35 6.24
CA LEU A 50 -4.16 9.11 7.02
C LEU A 50 -2.72 8.76 7.42
N PHE A 51 -1.76 8.95 6.52
CA PHE A 51 -0.36 8.68 6.79
C PHE A 51 0.20 9.61 7.87
N ARG A 52 -0.09 10.92 7.79
CA ARG A 52 0.32 11.89 8.82
C ARG A 52 -0.29 11.57 10.17
N TRP A 53 -1.59 11.26 10.20
CA TRP A 53 -2.25 10.78 11.41
C TRP A 53 -1.54 9.55 12.00
N LYS A 54 -1.15 8.59 11.14
CA LYS A 54 -0.46 7.37 11.59
C LYS A 54 0.91 7.69 12.19
N GLN A 55 1.68 8.61 11.59
CA GLN A 55 2.97 9.05 12.12
C GLN A 55 2.82 9.76 13.48
N GLU A 56 1.79 10.59 13.64
CA GLU A 56 1.48 11.24 14.90
C GLU A 56 1.10 10.23 15.99
N ASP A 57 0.25 9.25 15.65
CA ASP A 57 -0.11 8.15 16.56
C ASP A 57 1.11 7.33 16.97
N ASP A 58 1.96 6.93 16.02
CA ASP A 58 3.19 6.19 16.32
C ASP A 58 4.11 6.97 17.24
N THR A 59 4.33 8.26 16.95
CA THR A 59 5.15 9.14 17.79
C THR A 59 4.59 9.24 19.20
N ALA A 60 3.27 9.44 19.35
CA ALA A 60 2.62 9.54 20.65
C ALA A 60 2.70 8.23 21.47
N ASN A 61 2.86 7.09 20.80
CA ASN A 61 2.96 5.77 21.43
C ASN A 61 4.40 5.23 21.51
N GLY A 62 5.41 6.06 21.21
CA GLY A 62 6.82 5.67 21.30
C GLY A 62 7.29 4.68 20.24
N VAL A 63 6.55 4.55 19.14
CA VAL A 63 6.94 3.76 17.97
C VAL A 63 7.89 4.59 17.12
N ALA A 64 9.02 4.01 16.74
CA ALA A 64 9.98 4.68 15.87
C ALA A 64 9.36 4.96 14.49
N ILE A 65 9.32 6.23 14.10
CA ILE A 65 8.85 6.64 12.77
C ILE A 65 10.04 6.77 11.81
N TYR A 66 9.86 6.27 10.60
CA TYR A 66 10.72 6.64 9.48
C TYR A 66 10.19 7.96 8.89
N PRO A 67 11.05 8.98 8.69
CA PRO A 67 10.63 10.31 8.29
C PRO A 67 10.33 10.40 6.79
N PHE A 68 9.33 9.65 6.32
CA PHE A 68 8.84 9.81 4.96
C PHE A 68 8.04 11.11 4.84
N GLU A 69 8.18 11.79 3.71
CA GLU A 69 7.55 13.08 3.44
C GLU A 69 6.04 12.96 3.20
N ASN A 70 5.60 11.82 2.66
CA ASN A 70 4.21 11.54 2.28
C ASN A 70 3.94 10.03 2.18
N ALA A 71 2.67 9.65 1.94
CA ALA A 71 2.24 8.26 1.82
C ALA A 71 2.89 7.56 0.62
N GLU A 72 3.05 8.28 -0.49
CA GLU A 72 3.72 7.79 -1.70
C GLU A 72 5.16 7.36 -1.43
N ALA A 73 5.94 8.19 -0.74
CA ALA A 73 7.33 7.90 -0.40
C ALA A 73 7.42 6.68 0.54
N ARG A 74 6.52 6.57 1.51
CA ARG A 74 6.42 5.39 2.39
C ARG A 74 6.14 4.12 1.57
N PHE A 75 5.22 4.18 0.62
CA PHE A 75 4.90 3.05 -0.25
C PHE A 75 6.07 2.67 -1.17
N ALA A 76 6.61 3.64 -1.92
CA ALA A 76 7.67 3.40 -2.89
C ALA A 76 8.92 2.80 -2.25
N ILE A 77 9.36 3.36 -1.11
CA ILE A 77 10.51 2.84 -0.38
C ILE A 77 10.20 1.47 0.24
N GLY A 78 8.98 1.27 0.75
CA GLY A 78 8.53 -0.03 1.28
C GLY A 78 8.65 -1.14 0.24
N VAL A 79 8.24 -0.89 -1.00
CA VAL A 79 8.35 -1.87 -2.09
C VAL A 79 9.80 -2.12 -2.48
N ILE A 80 10.61 -1.07 -2.62
CA ILE A 80 12.04 -1.21 -2.94
C ILE A 80 12.76 -2.04 -1.87
N HIS A 81 12.48 -1.78 -0.59
CA HIS A 81 13.06 -2.54 0.52
C HIS A 81 12.56 -3.99 0.54
N ALA A 82 11.26 -4.21 0.35
CA ALA A 82 10.70 -5.56 0.29
C ALA A 82 11.40 -6.43 -0.77
N VAL A 83 11.66 -5.88 -1.96
CA VAL A 83 12.39 -6.58 -3.03
C VAL A 83 13.87 -6.78 -2.68
N ALA A 84 14.52 -5.79 -2.06
CA ALA A 84 15.93 -5.87 -1.71
C ALA A 84 16.23 -6.86 -0.56
N GLU A 85 15.31 -6.98 0.40
CA GLU A 85 15.46 -7.83 1.58
C GLU A 85 15.07 -9.28 1.30
N ASN A 86 14.09 -9.50 0.42
CA ASN A 86 13.62 -10.83 0.04
C ASN A 86 14.34 -11.36 -1.21
N LYS A 87 15.54 -11.90 -1.01
CA LYS A 87 16.49 -12.28 -2.08
C LYS A 87 16.14 -13.56 -2.85
N ASN A 88 15.05 -14.23 -2.51
CA ASN A 88 14.63 -15.47 -3.15
C ASN A 88 13.10 -15.58 -3.21
N GLU A 89 12.63 -16.53 -4.01
CA GLU A 89 11.19 -16.71 -4.28
C GLU A 89 10.40 -16.98 -3.01
N GLU A 90 10.90 -17.84 -2.12
CA GLU A 90 10.23 -18.20 -0.86
C GLU A 90 10.07 -17.00 0.07
N GLY A 91 11.12 -16.19 0.22
CA GLY A 91 11.09 -14.98 1.06
C GLY A 91 10.11 -13.96 0.52
N LEU A 92 10.14 -13.69 -0.78
CA LEU A 92 9.21 -12.72 -1.38
C LEU A 92 7.78 -13.24 -1.32
N LYS A 93 7.57 -14.54 -1.55
CA LYS A 93 6.26 -15.17 -1.40
C LYS A 93 5.73 -15.00 0.02
N PHE A 94 6.53 -15.33 1.03
CA PHE A 94 6.16 -15.19 2.44
C PHE A 94 5.78 -13.75 2.79
N TRP A 95 6.60 -12.78 2.36
CA TRP A 95 6.33 -11.37 2.59
C TRP A 95 5.02 -10.89 1.94
N ILE A 96 4.74 -11.30 0.70
CA ILE A 96 3.48 -10.96 0.03
C ILE A 96 2.29 -11.62 0.75
N THR A 97 2.43 -12.87 1.23
CA THR A 97 1.41 -13.53 2.05
C THR A 97 1.11 -12.72 3.31
N ASP A 98 2.12 -12.27 4.06
CA ASP A 98 1.92 -11.44 5.25
C ASP A 98 1.17 -10.14 4.93
N ILE A 99 1.49 -9.48 3.80
CA ILE A 99 0.78 -8.28 3.33
C ILE A 99 -0.69 -8.60 3.02
N VAL A 100 -0.95 -9.71 2.32
CA VAL A 100 -2.32 -10.11 1.96
C VAL A 100 -3.14 -10.46 3.20
N GLU A 101 -2.55 -11.13 4.19
CA GLU A 101 -3.20 -11.41 5.46
C GLU A 101 -3.47 -10.15 6.29
N ALA A 102 -2.52 -9.20 6.32
CA ALA A 102 -2.71 -7.90 6.96
C ALA A 102 -3.83 -7.10 6.29
N LEU A 103 -3.87 -7.11 4.96
CA LEU A 103 -4.94 -6.50 4.18
C LEU A 103 -6.31 -7.13 4.48
N GLY A 104 -6.37 -8.46 4.56
CA GLY A 104 -7.59 -9.19 4.91
C GLY A 104 -8.13 -8.77 6.27
N ARG A 105 -7.28 -8.82 7.31
CA ARG A 105 -7.64 -8.40 8.67
C ARG A 105 -8.05 -6.93 8.75
N ALA A 106 -7.32 -6.04 8.09
CA ALA A 106 -7.64 -4.61 8.06
C ALA A 106 -9.04 -4.36 7.45
N ARG A 107 -9.35 -5.03 6.34
CA ARG A 107 -10.67 -4.93 5.68
C ARG A 107 -11.81 -5.47 6.53
N GLU A 108 -11.61 -6.61 7.16
CA GLU A 108 -12.58 -7.21 8.08
C GLU A 108 -12.89 -6.24 9.23
N THR A 109 -11.86 -5.82 9.97
CA THR A 109 -12.02 -4.88 11.08
C THR A 109 -12.67 -3.57 10.65
N LYS A 110 -12.24 -2.97 9.53
CA LYS A 110 -12.85 -1.73 9.02
C LYS A 110 -14.33 -1.94 8.71
N THR A 111 -14.69 -3.05 8.06
CA THR A 111 -16.08 -3.36 7.67
C THR A 111 -16.96 -3.56 8.90
N GLU A 112 -16.47 -4.29 9.91
CA GLU A 112 -17.16 -4.49 11.18
C GLU A 112 -17.43 -3.16 11.88
N MET A 113 -16.42 -2.30 11.99
CA MET A 113 -16.56 -0.99 12.63
C MET A 113 -17.48 -0.05 11.85
N THR A 114 -17.34 0.02 10.53
CA THR A 114 -18.23 0.80 9.67
C THR A 114 -19.67 0.38 9.83
N THR A 115 -19.94 -0.93 9.89
CA THR A 115 -21.29 -1.47 10.06
C THR A 115 -21.82 -1.21 11.47
N ALA A 116 -21.02 -1.45 12.51
CA ALA A 116 -21.42 -1.28 13.90
C ALA A 116 -21.77 0.17 14.25
N TYR A 117 -21.08 1.13 13.63
CA TYR A 117 -21.20 2.56 13.93
C TYR A 117 -21.86 3.39 12.82
N ASP A 118 -22.39 2.75 11.77
CA ASP A 118 -23.01 3.41 10.61
C ASP A 118 -22.11 4.54 10.03
N LEU A 119 -20.82 4.24 9.88
CA LEU A 119 -19.82 5.25 9.51
C LEU A 119 -20.02 5.76 8.07
N ASP A 120 -20.61 4.93 7.20
CA ASP A 120 -20.90 5.24 5.80
C ASP A 120 -22.25 5.96 5.58
N SER A 121 -22.90 6.42 6.65
CA SER A 121 -24.05 7.33 6.55
C SER A 121 -23.75 8.60 5.73
N ASP A 122 -22.48 9.02 5.69
CA ASP A 122 -21.96 9.95 4.69
C ASP A 122 -20.87 9.22 3.89
N ALA A 123 -21.21 8.80 2.67
CA ALA A 123 -20.33 8.02 1.81
C ALA A 123 -19.09 8.82 1.38
N GLU A 124 -19.23 10.15 1.24
CA GLU A 124 -18.16 11.05 0.78
C GLU A 124 -17.22 11.46 1.93
N ALA A 125 -17.60 11.21 3.19
CA ALA A 125 -16.76 11.52 4.33
C ALA A 125 -15.48 10.67 4.34
N PHE A 126 -14.36 11.30 4.66
CA PHE A 126 -13.06 10.62 4.77
C PHE A 126 -12.90 9.90 6.09
N ALA A 127 -11.92 8.99 6.15
CA ALA A 127 -11.70 8.13 7.30
C ALA A 127 -11.53 8.90 8.62
N LEU A 128 -10.80 10.02 8.60
CA LEU A 128 -10.63 10.86 9.80
C LEU A 128 -11.94 11.46 10.30
N THR A 129 -12.76 12.00 9.39
CA THR A 129 -14.11 12.51 9.70
C THR A 129 -15.04 11.39 10.19
N LYS A 130 -15.01 10.22 9.53
CA LYS A 130 -15.78 9.04 9.96
C LYS A 130 -15.38 8.60 11.37
N ALA A 131 -14.10 8.63 11.68
CA ALA A 131 -13.60 8.26 13.01
C ALA A 131 -14.12 9.17 14.13
N GLU A 132 -14.54 10.41 13.85
CA GLU A 132 -15.10 11.31 14.87
C GLU A 132 -16.39 10.77 15.49
N LYS A 133 -17.14 9.93 14.77
CA LYS A 133 -18.36 9.27 15.24
C LYS A 133 -18.06 8.14 16.26
N LEU A 134 -16.81 7.68 16.35
CA LEU A 134 -16.43 6.59 17.24
C LEU A 134 -16.32 7.07 18.69
N PRO A 135 -16.85 6.32 19.67
CA PRO A 135 -17.02 6.81 21.03
C PRO A 135 -15.72 6.81 21.85
N SER A 136 -14.71 6.00 21.49
CA SER A 136 -13.44 5.93 22.20
C SER A 136 -12.22 6.17 21.31
N ASN A 137 -11.14 6.66 21.90
CA ASN A 137 -9.86 6.81 21.21
C ASN A 137 -9.27 5.45 20.76
N LEU A 138 -9.54 4.38 21.51
CA LEU A 138 -9.10 3.04 21.13
C LEU A 138 -9.75 2.61 19.81
N GLU A 139 -11.05 2.83 19.66
CA GLU A 139 -11.78 2.51 18.45
C GLU A 139 -11.34 3.41 17.29
N LYS A 140 -11.14 4.71 17.52
CA LYS A 140 -10.59 5.62 16.52
C LYS A 140 -9.26 5.10 15.97
N ARG A 141 -8.35 4.71 16.86
CA ARG A 141 -7.04 4.17 16.46
C ARG A 141 -7.17 2.87 15.69
N LEU A 142 -8.02 1.96 16.14
CA LEU A 142 -8.27 0.69 15.45
C LEU A 142 -8.79 0.93 14.03
N TYR A 143 -9.85 1.72 13.89
CA TYR A 143 -10.46 2.04 12.59
C TYR A 143 -9.49 2.72 11.63
N LEU A 144 -8.80 3.78 12.10
CA LEU A 144 -7.88 4.55 11.26
C LEU A 144 -6.64 3.73 10.88
N SER A 145 -6.13 2.89 11.79
CA SER A 145 -5.05 1.94 11.46
C SER A 145 -5.49 0.94 10.40
N SER A 146 -6.71 0.41 10.50
CA SER A 146 -7.27 -0.49 9.49
C SER A 146 -7.47 0.22 8.14
N CYS A 147 -7.90 1.48 8.12
CA CYS A 147 -7.99 2.27 6.90
C CYS A 147 -6.61 2.47 6.24
N TRP A 148 -5.60 2.81 7.04
CA TRP A 148 -4.23 2.99 6.55
C TRP A 148 -3.65 1.67 6.01
N LEU A 149 -3.77 0.57 6.76
CA LEU A 149 -3.28 -0.74 6.34
C LEU A 149 -4.00 -1.25 5.09
N GLU A 150 -5.32 -1.07 4.98
CA GLU A 150 -6.04 -1.45 3.77
C GLU A 150 -5.48 -0.71 2.55
N LEU A 151 -5.25 0.60 2.67
CA LEU A 151 -4.73 1.43 1.59
C LEU A 151 -3.30 1.03 1.20
N LEU A 152 -2.40 0.96 2.18
CA LEU A 152 -0.99 0.64 1.96
C LEU A 152 -0.81 -0.79 1.44
N CYS A 153 -1.39 -1.78 2.11
CA CYS A 153 -1.24 -3.19 1.73
C CYS A 153 -1.93 -3.51 0.40
N THR A 154 -3.00 -2.80 0.03
CA THR A 154 -3.57 -2.92 -1.32
C THR A 154 -2.56 -2.49 -2.38
N ALA A 155 -1.87 -1.37 -2.16
CA ALA A 155 -0.86 -0.89 -3.10
C ALA A 155 0.36 -1.83 -3.17
N GLU A 156 0.90 -2.22 -2.00
CA GLU A 156 2.07 -3.09 -1.90
C GLU A 156 1.80 -4.48 -2.49
N ALA A 157 0.68 -5.13 -2.16
CA ALA A 157 0.36 -6.46 -2.69
C ALA A 157 0.22 -6.47 -4.22
N ARG A 158 -0.37 -5.42 -4.81
CA ARG A 158 -0.54 -5.32 -6.27
C ARG A 158 0.79 -5.21 -6.98
N LEU A 159 1.64 -4.29 -6.53
CA LEU A 159 2.94 -4.06 -7.15
C LEU A 159 3.88 -5.24 -6.91
N LEU A 160 3.97 -5.75 -5.68
CA LEU A 160 4.84 -6.88 -5.35
C LEU A 160 4.40 -8.18 -6.01
N GLY A 161 3.09 -8.40 -6.20
CA GLY A 161 2.59 -9.53 -6.99
C GLY A 161 3.05 -9.47 -8.46
N TRP A 162 3.11 -8.26 -9.04
CA TRP A 162 3.68 -8.07 -10.39
C TRP A 162 5.18 -8.31 -10.41
N VAL A 163 5.92 -7.75 -9.44
CA VAL A 163 7.36 -7.97 -9.30
C VAL A 163 7.69 -9.45 -9.14
N TYR A 164 6.90 -10.18 -8.35
CA TYR A 164 7.05 -11.63 -8.18
C TYR A 164 6.91 -12.37 -9.52
N GLN A 165 5.88 -12.04 -10.30
CA GLN A 165 5.66 -12.64 -11.60
C GLN A 165 6.80 -12.35 -12.58
N GLU A 166 7.32 -11.12 -12.61
CA GLU A 166 8.45 -10.74 -13.47
C GLU A 166 9.75 -11.45 -13.06
N LEU A 167 9.97 -11.66 -11.75
CA LEU A 167 11.15 -12.32 -11.22
C LEU A 167 11.16 -13.84 -11.43
N TYR A 168 10.00 -14.49 -11.25
CA TYR A 168 9.92 -15.95 -11.15
C TYR A 168 9.08 -16.61 -12.25
N GLY A 169 8.47 -15.82 -13.13
CA GLY A 169 7.73 -16.30 -14.30
C GLY A 169 6.34 -16.88 -14.00
N ASN A 170 5.92 -16.93 -12.73
CA ASN A 170 4.61 -17.43 -12.31
C ASN A 170 3.86 -16.35 -11.52
N PRO A 171 2.54 -16.20 -11.71
CA PRO A 171 1.73 -15.34 -10.86
C PRO A 171 1.86 -15.73 -9.39
N PHE A 172 1.78 -14.75 -8.49
CA PHE A 172 1.68 -15.03 -7.06
C PHE A 172 0.37 -15.75 -6.74
N GLU A 173 0.49 -16.90 -6.06
CA GLU A 173 -0.62 -17.65 -5.49
C GLU A 173 -0.44 -17.72 -3.96
N PRO A 174 -1.35 -17.10 -3.18
CA PRO A 174 -1.31 -17.11 -1.72
C PRO A 174 -1.57 -18.49 -1.13
#